data_AF-A0A8H9WMN4-F1
#
_entry.id   AF-A0A8H9WMN4-F1
#
_cell.length_a   1.000
_cell.length_b   1.000
_cell.length_c   1.000
_cell.angle_alpha   90.00
_cell.angle_beta   90.00
_cell.angle_gamma   90.00
#
_symmetry.space_group_name_H-M   'P 1'
#
loop_
_entity.id
_entity.type
_entity.pdbx_description
1 polymer ?
#
loop_
_entity_poly.entity_id
_entity_poly.type
_entity_poly.pdbx_seq_one_letter_code
_entity_poly.pdbx_strand_id
1 'polypeptide(L)'
;MCGLPFQIGEIDKVRVETYSLAAQLNDQLPRNTLAAKFSLPFAVASTLVNGHSGLASFTREAIGREEIMALASLDDVDALTGPVAAPGS
;
A
#
# COMPACT_ATOMS: atom_id res chain seq x y z
N MET A 1 -21.77 6.82 -0.76
CA MET A 1 -20.40 6.46 -0.33
C MET A 1 -20.44 4.98 0.00
N CYS A 2 -19.83 4.11 -0.81
CA CYS A 2 -19.70 2.71 -0.44
C CYS A 2 -18.58 2.63 0.59
N GLY A 3 -18.93 2.47 1.87
CA GLY A 3 -17.96 2.03 2.87
C GLY A 3 -17.51 0.61 2.53
N LEU A 4 -16.25 0.28 2.84
CA LEU A 4 -15.79 -1.10 2.78
C LEU A 4 -16.73 -1.96 3.68
N PRO A 5 -17.03 -3.21 3.29
CA PRO A 5 -17.94 -4.07 4.06
C PRO A 5 -17.33 -4.57 5.38
N PHE A 6 -16.16 -4.04 5.77
CA PHE A 6 -15.39 -4.36 6.97
C PHE A 6 -14.70 -3.09 7.49
N GLN A 7 -14.38 -3.09 8.79
CA GLN A 7 -13.60 -2.02 9.43
C GLN A 7 -12.10 -2.26 9.25
N ILE A 8 -11.30 -1.20 9.21
CA ILE A 8 -9.83 -1.32 9.07
C ILE A 8 -9.21 -2.16 10.20
N GLY A 9 -9.74 -2.05 11.42
CA GLY A 9 -9.26 -2.81 12.57
C GLY A 9 -9.58 -4.32 12.52
N GLU A 10 -10.36 -4.78 11.54
CA GLU A 10 -10.68 -6.20 11.32
C GLU A 10 -9.70 -6.86 10.32
N ILE A 11 -8.76 -6.10 9.76
CA ILE A 11 -7.80 -6.60 8.78
C ILE A 11 -6.61 -7.22 9.51
N ASP A 12 -6.48 -8.54 9.43
CA ASP A 12 -5.34 -9.27 10.02
C ASP A 12 -4.13 -9.36 9.07
N LYS A 13 -4.37 -9.37 7.75
CA LYS A 13 -3.32 -9.47 6.73
C LYS A 13 -3.77 -8.86 5.41
N VAL A 14 -2.86 -8.21 4.70
CA VAL A 14 -3.03 -7.79 3.31
C VAL A 14 -1.98 -8.52 2.46
N ARG A 15 -2.38 -9.10 1.32
CA ARG A 15 -1.45 -9.72 0.37
C ARG A 15 -1.50 -8.98 -0.95
N VAL A 16 -0.35 -8.48 -1.39
CA VAL A 16 -0.20 -7.72 -2.63
C VAL A 16 0.60 -8.56 -3.60
N GLU A 17 -0.07 -9.15 -4.59
CA GLU A 17 0.59 -9.85 -5.69
C GLU A 17 0.77 -8.89 -6.88
N THR A 18 2.00 -8.68 -7.32
CA THR A 18 2.31 -7.70 -8.38
C THR A 18 3.46 -8.16 -9.28
N TYR A 19 3.80 -7.39 -10.32
CA TYR A 19 4.94 -7.71 -11.17
C TYR A 19 6.27 -7.56 -10.41
N SER A 20 7.30 -8.31 -10.83
CA SER A 20 8.55 -8.47 -10.05
C SER A 20 9.28 -7.17 -9.72
N LEU A 21 9.18 -6.15 -10.57
CA LEU A 21 9.79 -4.84 -10.29
C LEU A 21 9.02 -4.07 -9.22
N ALA A 22 7.69 -4.07 -9.26
CA ALA A 22 6.88 -3.43 -8.23
C ALA A 22 6.99 -4.17 -6.89
N ALA A 23 7.17 -5.49 -6.88
CA ALA A 23 7.33 -6.25 -5.64
C ALA A 23 8.55 -5.81 -4.81
N GLN A 24 9.54 -5.14 -5.42
CA GLN A 24 10.69 -4.57 -4.73
C GLN A 24 10.36 -3.30 -3.92
N LEU A 25 9.20 -2.69 -4.16
CA LEU A 25 8.71 -1.50 -3.45
C LEU A 25 8.04 -1.89 -2.13
N ASN A 26 8.71 -2.69 -1.32
CA ASN A 26 8.14 -3.36 -0.13
C ASN A 26 8.53 -2.73 1.22
N ASP A 27 9.03 -1.48 1.21
CA ASP A 27 9.32 -0.76 2.46
C ASP A 27 8.03 -0.49 3.24
N GLN A 28 7.80 -1.21 4.34
CA GLN A 28 6.60 -1.08 5.16
C GLN A 28 6.59 0.17 6.06
N LEU A 29 7.74 0.80 6.31
CA LEU A 29 7.87 1.90 7.27
C LEU A 29 8.55 3.13 6.65
N PRO A 30 7.94 3.74 5.62
CA PRO A 30 8.52 4.91 4.97
C PRO A 30 8.58 6.09 5.93
N ARG A 31 9.76 6.68 6.10
CA ARG A 31 9.99 7.79 7.06
C ARG A 31 9.84 9.19 6.45
N ASN A 32 9.61 9.27 5.15
CA ASN A 32 9.48 10.53 4.42
C ASN A 32 8.61 10.36 3.17
N THR A 33 8.18 11.49 2.61
CA THR A 33 7.28 11.54 1.44
C THR A 33 7.82 10.80 0.22
N LEU A 34 9.13 10.84 -0.02
CA LEU A 34 9.73 10.16 -1.17
C LEU A 34 9.65 8.64 -0.98
N ALA A 35 10.07 8.12 0.18
CA ALA A 35 9.96 6.71 0.52
C ALA A 35 8.50 6.22 0.44
N ALA A 36 7.55 7.02 0.92
CA ALA A 36 6.13 6.69 0.88
C ALA A 36 5.59 6.52 -0.55
N LYS A 37 6.12 7.27 -1.52
CA LYS A 37 5.74 7.11 -2.95
C LYS A 37 6.27 5.83 -3.58
N PHE A 38 7.32 5.25 -3.00
CA PHE A 38 7.97 4.01 -3.46
C PHE A 38 7.71 2.83 -2.51
N SER A 39 6.61 2.89 -1.76
CA SER A 39 6.15 1.85 -0.85
C SER A 39 4.76 1.39 -1.24
N LEU A 40 4.65 0.16 -1.74
CA LEU A 40 3.36 -0.50 -1.98
C LEU A 40 2.57 -0.72 -0.69
N PRO A 41 3.17 -1.23 0.42
CA PRO A 41 2.46 -1.37 1.69
C PRO A 41 1.79 -0.08 2.13
N PHE A 42 2.54 1.02 2.11
CA PHE A 42 2.02 2.32 2.49
C PHE A 42 0.95 2.83 1.51
N ALA A 43 1.16 2.67 0.21
CA ALA A 43 0.18 3.09 -0.79
C ALA A 43 -1.16 2.35 -0.65
N VAL A 44 -1.12 1.04 -0.43
CA VAL A 44 -2.31 0.20 -0.23
C VAL A 44 -3.00 0.56 1.09
N ALA A 45 -2.26 0.59 2.20
CA ALA A 45 -2.80 0.96 3.50
C ALA A 45 -3.43 2.36 3.50
N SER A 46 -2.73 3.34 2.93
CA SER A 46 -3.21 4.72 2.80
C SER A 46 -4.47 4.80 1.93
N THR A 47 -4.58 3.95 0.91
CA THR A 47 -5.78 3.89 0.06
C THR A 47 -6.97 3.28 0.80
N LEU A 48 -6.77 2.21 1.56
CA LEU A 48 -7.82 1.56 2.34
C LEU A 48 -8.39 2.51 3.41
N VAL A 49 -7.50 3.23 4.09
CA VAL A 49 -7.86 4.20 5.13
C VAL A 49 -8.56 5.44 4.55
N ASN A 50 -8.02 6.04 3.49
CA ASN A 50 -8.53 7.30 2.96
C ASN A 50 -9.66 7.11 1.91
N GLY A 51 -9.85 5.89 1.41
CA GLY A 51 -10.75 5.60 0.30
C GLY A 51 -10.26 6.11 -1.07
N HIS A 52 -9.03 6.64 -1.14
CA HIS A 52 -8.40 7.12 -2.38
C HIS A 52 -6.86 7.08 -2.30
N SER A 53 -6.20 7.10 -3.46
CA SER A 53 -4.73 7.10 -3.60
C SER A 53 -4.14 8.41 -4.14
N GLY A 54 -4.87 9.53 -4.01
CA GLY A 54 -4.43 10.84 -4.48
C GLY A 54 -3.15 11.36 -3.80
N LEU A 55 -2.59 12.47 -4.31
CA LEU A 55 -1.34 13.05 -3.78
C LEU A 55 -1.38 13.36 -2.27
N ALA A 56 -2.56 13.71 -1.75
CA ALA A 56 -2.79 13.95 -0.32
C ALA A 56 -2.52 12.71 0.56
N SER A 57 -2.56 11.50 -0.03
CA SER A 57 -2.24 10.24 0.65
C SER A 57 -0.74 10.05 0.89
N PHE A 58 0.11 10.90 0.30
CA PHE A 58 1.58 10.83 0.36
C PHE A 58 2.20 12.10 0.94
N THR A 59 1.63 12.62 2.03
CA THR A 59 2.19 13.77 2.77
C THR A 59 2.85 13.33 4.08
N ARG A 60 3.58 14.24 4.72
CA ARG A 60 4.19 13.96 6.03
C ARG A 60 3.14 13.69 7.10
N GLU A 61 1.97 14.33 6.99
CA GLU A 61 0.83 14.11 7.87
C GLU A 61 0.30 12.68 7.72
N ALA A 62 0.15 12.19 6.48
CA ALA A 62 -0.28 10.81 6.21
C ALA A 62 0.71 9.79 6.76
N ILE A 63 2.02 10.05 6.65
CA ILE A 63 3.10 9.22 7.21
C ILE A 63 3.02 9.19 8.75
N GLY A 64 2.56 10.26 9.39
CA GLY A 64 2.40 10.31 10.85
C GLY A 64 1.16 9.57 11.37
N ARG A 65 0.28 9.05 10.51
CA ARG A 65 -0.95 8.38 10.95
C ARG A 65 -0.67 6.93 11.34
N GLU A 66 -0.81 6.66 12.64
CA GLU A 66 -0.56 5.33 13.22
C GLU A 66 -1.42 4.23 12.57
N GLU A 67 -2.67 4.52 12.22
CA GLU A 67 -3.56 3.54 11.56
C GLU A 67 -3.06 3.11 10.17
N ILE A 68 -2.44 4.00 9.41
CA ILE A 68 -1.86 3.68 8.09
C ILE A 68 -0.59 2.85 8.28
N MET A 69 0.24 3.21 9.26
CA MET A 69 1.48 2.49 9.56
C MET A 69 1.23 1.10 10.12
N ALA A 70 0.22 0.96 10.99
CA ALA A 70 -0.20 -0.33 11.52
C ALA A 70 -0.66 -1.25 10.38
N LEU A 71 -1.52 -0.75 9.49
CA LEU A 71 -2.00 -1.54 8.37
C LEU A 71 -0.88 -1.89 7.38
N ALA A 72 -0.01 -0.94 7.02
CA ALA A 72 1.13 -1.19 6.13
C ALA A 72 2.11 -2.25 6.67
N SER A 73 2.19 -2.43 7.99
CA SER A 73 2.99 -3.49 8.60
C SER A 73 2.40 -4.90 8.45
N LEU A 74 1.13 -5.01 8.05
CA LEU A 74 0.43 -6.28 7.80
C LEU A 74 0.50 -6.72 6.34
N ASP A 75 1.05 -5.87 5.46
CA ASP A 75 1.14 -6.11 4.02
C ASP A 75 2.30 -7.05 3.69
N ASP A 76 1.98 -8.14 3.00
CA ASP A 76 2.91 -9.09 2.41
C ASP A 76 2.93 -8.88 0.89
N VAL A 77 4.08 -8.47 0.34
CA VAL A 77 4.22 -8.09 -1.07
C VAL A 77 5.00 -9.16 -1.81
N ASP A 78 4.30 -9.86 -2.71
CA ASP A 78 4.83 -10.95 -3.51
C ASP A 78 4.90 -10.59 -4.99
N ALA A 79 5.91 -11.12 -5.67
CA ALA A 79 5.93 -11.11 -7.13
C ALA A 79 5.05 -12.23 -7.68
N LEU A 80 4.22 -11.90 -8.68
CA LEU A 80 3.55 -12.87 -9.54
C LEU A 80 4.62 -13.71 -10.26
N THR A 81 4.53 -15.03 -10.15
CA THR A 81 5.47 -15.98 -10.75
C THR A 81 5.05 -16.49 -12.13
N GLY A 82 4.01 -15.89 -12.73
CA GLY A 82 3.56 -16.17 -14.11
C GLY A 82 4.10 -15.15 -15.13
N PRO A 83 3.95 -15.40 -16.44
CA PRO A 83 4.38 -14.46 -17.48
C PRO A 83 3.64 -13.14 -17.31
N VAL A 84 4.37 -12.08 -16.95
CA VAL A 84 3.84 -10.72 -16.94
C VAL A 84 3.70 -10.27 -18.39
N ALA A 85 2.47 -10.05 -18.87
CA ALA A 85 2.28 -9.32 -20.11
C ALA A 85 2.91 -7.94 -19.90
N ALA A 86 3.92 -7.61 -20.72
CA ALA A 86 4.59 -6.31 -20.61
C ALA A 86 3.55 -5.18 -20.71
N PRO A 87 3.58 -4.18 -19.83
CA PRO A 87 2.68 -3.04 -19.96
C PRO A 87 2.97 -2.34 -21.30
N GLY A 88 2.00 -2.36 -22.21
CA GLY A 88 2.08 -1.65 -23.50
C GLY A 88 2.29 -2.50 -24.77
N SER A 89 1.82 -3.75 -24.81
CA SER A 89 1.58 -4.42 -26.11
C SER A 89 0.31 -3.94 -26.78
#